data_AF-A0A7W0ZPJ1-F1
#
_entry.id   AF-A0A7W0ZPJ1-F1
#
_cell.length_a   1.000
_cell.length_b   1.000
_cell.length_c   1.000
_cell.angle_alpha   90.00
_cell.angle_beta   90.00
_cell.angle_gamma   90.00
#
_symmetry.space_group_name_H-M   'P 1'
#
loop_
_entity.id
_entity.type
_entity.pdbx_description
1 polymer ?
#
loop_
_entity_poly.entity_id
_entity_poly.type
_entity_poly.pdbx_seq_one_letter_code
_entity_poly.pdbx_strand_id
1 'polypeptide(L)'
;MRAAGSPREPDERIATGLDLATGRGTLLRFVAERGDGRDVWYYVNTPVNQALVAAMARGAVAPPRVLWREGQPPAVIPERPNVFRLYEQNVGPLTPLIADHLVQALETWPVDWIEDAVAESVAYNKRSWRYIQRILEGWQSQGREPRERYG
;
A
#
# COMPACT_ATOMS: atom_id res chain seq x y z
N MET A 1 7.35 40.65 -11.87
CA MET A 1 5.91 40.45 -12.17
C MET A 1 5.54 39.02 -11.78
N ARG A 2 4.94 38.81 -10.61
CA ARG A 2 4.56 37.48 -10.09
C ARG A 2 3.13 37.20 -10.53
N ALA A 3 2.92 36.18 -11.36
CA ALA A 3 1.58 35.73 -11.72
C ALA A 3 0.97 35.02 -10.49
N ALA A 4 -0.18 35.52 -10.05
CA ALA A 4 -0.95 34.98 -8.94
C ALA A 4 -1.50 33.60 -9.30
N GLY A 5 -0.92 32.55 -8.70
CA GLY A 5 -1.42 31.19 -8.77
C GLY A 5 -2.37 30.90 -7.61
N SER A 6 -3.59 30.51 -7.97
CA SER A 6 -4.73 29.97 -7.19
C SER A 6 -4.51 29.58 -5.70
N PRO A 7 -5.49 29.82 -4.79
CA PRO A 7 -5.36 29.71 -3.32
C PRO A 7 -5.24 28.29 -2.72
N ARG A 8 -4.99 27.24 -3.52
CA ARG A 8 -4.73 25.91 -2.95
C ARG A 8 -3.29 25.89 -2.45
N GLU A 9 -3.15 25.91 -1.12
CA GLU A 9 -1.89 26.11 -0.42
C GLU A 9 -0.84 25.09 -0.90
N PRO A 10 0.44 25.49 -1.03
CA PRO A 10 1.52 24.62 -1.54
C PRO A 10 1.54 23.21 -0.95
N ASP A 11 1.14 23.08 0.31
CA ASP A 11 1.07 21.82 1.05
C ASP A 11 0.04 20.85 0.47
N GLU A 12 -1.14 21.32 0.07
CA GLU A 12 -2.16 20.48 -0.57
C GLU A 12 -1.65 19.91 -1.90
N ARG A 13 -0.89 20.72 -2.65
CA ARG A 13 -0.32 20.32 -3.95
C ARG A 13 0.79 19.29 -3.76
N ILE A 14 1.62 19.46 -2.73
CA ILE A 14 2.66 18.50 -2.37
C ILE A 14 2.04 17.19 -1.90
N ALA A 15 1.04 17.24 -1.01
CA ALA A 15 0.32 16.06 -0.54
C ALA A 15 -0.32 15.29 -1.71
N THR A 16 -1.04 16.00 -2.58
CA THR A 16 -1.62 15.41 -3.80
C THR A 16 -0.55 14.78 -4.69
N GLY A 17 0.60 15.44 -4.86
CA GLY A 17 1.71 14.91 -5.64
C GLY A 17 2.31 13.63 -5.05
N LEU A 18 2.51 13.59 -3.73
CA LEU A 18 2.99 12.42 -3.00
C LEU A 18 1.99 11.26 -3.05
N ASP A 19 0.70 11.55 -2.94
CA ASP A 19 -0.36 10.55 -3.07
C ASP A 19 -0.41 9.98 -4.47
N LEU A 20 -0.23 10.79 -5.51
CA LEU A 20 -0.14 10.33 -6.89
C LEU A 20 1.12 9.50 -7.15
N ALA A 21 2.26 9.84 -6.53
CA ALA A 21 3.54 9.16 -6.74
C ALA A 21 3.66 7.84 -5.95
N THR A 22 3.25 7.83 -4.68
CA THR A 22 2.94 6.58 -3.93
C THR A 22 1.97 5.75 -4.74
N GLY A 23 1.08 6.51 -5.36
CA GLY A 23 0.05 6.04 -6.17
C GLY A 23 0.48 5.10 -7.25
N ARG A 24 1.11 5.67 -8.27
CA ARG A 24 1.69 5.00 -9.45
C ARG A 24 2.77 3.97 -9.13
N GLY A 25 3.02 3.68 -7.85
CA GLY A 25 4.08 2.79 -7.41
C GLY A 25 5.46 3.37 -7.67
N THR A 26 5.63 4.70 -7.68
CA THR A 26 6.95 5.35 -7.75
C THR A 26 7.53 5.54 -6.36
N LEU A 27 6.69 5.86 -5.37
CA LEU A 27 7.07 5.96 -3.97
C LEU A 27 6.42 4.84 -3.15
N LEU A 28 7.14 4.42 -2.11
CA LEU A 28 6.67 3.50 -1.09
C LEU A 28 6.49 4.31 0.19
N ARG A 29 5.25 4.49 0.63
CA ARG A 29 4.93 5.20 1.87
C ARG A 29 4.91 4.24 3.06
N PHE A 30 5.33 4.74 4.21
CA PHE A 30 5.19 4.06 5.50
C PHE A 30 5.05 5.08 6.62
N VAL A 31 4.52 4.66 7.75
CA VAL A 31 4.34 5.48 8.95
C VAL A 31 5.35 5.04 9.99
N ALA A 32 6.03 6.01 10.59
CA ALA A 32 6.81 5.84 11.81
C ALA A 32 5.92 6.29 12.98
N GLU A 33 5.36 5.32 13.70
CA GLU A 33 4.47 5.57 14.84
C GLU A 33 5.23 5.46 16.16
N ARG A 34 4.91 6.38 17.07
CA ARG A 34 5.38 6.44 18.46
C ARG A 34 4.20 6.88 19.34
N GLY A 35 4.36 6.74 20.66
CA GLY A 35 3.31 7.10 21.62
C GLY A 35 2.89 8.57 21.60
N ASP A 36 3.71 9.46 21.04
CA ASP A 36 3.51 10.91 20.98
C ASP A 36 3.17 11.45 19.57
N GLY A 37 3.19 10.60 18.54
CA GLY A 37 2.90 11.05 17.18
C GLY A 37 3.22 10.05 16.08
N ARG A 38 2.80 10.42 14.87
CA ARG A 38 2.98 9.64 13.65
C ARG A 38 3.62 10.52 12.58
N ASP A 39 4.78 10.11 12.09
CA ASP A 39 5.42 10.76 10.94
C ASP A 39 5.23 9.89 9.69
N VAL A 40 4.91 10.53 8.56
CA VAL A 40 4.84 9.85 7.26
C VAL A 40 6.20 9.92 6.58
N TRP A 41 6.70 8.77 6.14
CA TRP A 41 7.96 8.63 5.42
C TRP A 41 7.75 7.97 4.06
N TYR A 42 8.66 8.28 3.14
CA TYR A 42 8.64 7.74 1.79
C TYR A 42 10.01 7.21 1.41
N TYR A 43 10.02 6.04 0.77
CA TYR A 43 11.15 5.56 -0.03
C TYR A 43 10.78 5.55 -1.50
N VAL A 44 11.78 5.40 -2.38
CA VAL A 44 11.52 4.99 -3.76
C VAL A 44 10.97 3.57 -3.74
N ASN A 45 9.93 3.31 -4.51
CA ASN A 45 9.28 2.01 -4.56
C ASN A 45 10.09 1.01 -5.39
N THR A 46 11.06 0.37 -4.74
CA THR A 46 11.85 -0.72 -5.32
C THR A 46 11.59 -2.01 -4.55
N PRO A 47 11.78 -3.20 -5.15
CA PRO A 47 11.65 -4.46 -4.42
C PRO A 47 12.53 -4.52 -3.16
N VAL A 48 13.74 -3.95 -3.22
CA VAL A 48 14.67 -3.86 -2.07
C VAL A 48 14.10 -3.02 -0.94
N ASN A 49 13.52 -1.85 -1.26
CA ASN A 49 12.94 -0.96 -0.24
C ASN A 49 11.63 -1.52 0.32
N GLN A 50 10.85 -2.24 -0.49
CA GLN A 50 9.66 -2.97 -0.02
C GLN A 50 10.04 -4.02 1.02
N ALA A 51 11.05 -4.85 0.73
CA ALA A 51 11.56 -5.84 1.65
C ALA A 51 12.12 -5.19 2.94
N LEU A 52 12.87 -4.09 2.81
CA LEU A 52 13.38 -3.33 3.94
C LEU A 52 12.25 -2.82 4.86
N VAL A 53 11.22 -2.21 4.30
CA VAL A 53 10.07 -1.71 5.09
C VAL A 53 9.30 -2.85 5.75
N ALA A 54 9.12 -3.98 5.06
CA ALA A 54 8.51 -5.18 5.65
C ALA A 54 9.36 -5.77 6.80
N ALA A 55 10.67 -5.81 6.64
CA ALA A 55 11.60 -6.27 7.67
C ALA A 55 11.60 -5.34 8.91
N MET A 56 11.55 -4.02 8.69
CA MET A 56 11.38 -3.04 9.79
C MET A 56 10.07 -3.23 10.53
N ALA A 57 8.96 -3.42 9.80
CA ALA A 57 7.64 -3.58 10.39
C ALA A 57 7.50 -4.82 11.27
N ARG A 58 8.24 -5.89 10.95
CA ARG A 58 8.30 -7.13 11.75
C ARG A 58 9.38 -7.11 12.84
N GLY A 59 10.14 -6.02 12.97
CA GLY A 59 11.23 -5.90 13.93
C GLY A 59 12.49 -6.69 13.58
N ALA A 60 12.59 -7.26 12.38
CA ALA A 60 13.76 -8.02 11.93
C ALA A 60 14.97 -7.11 11.63
N VAL A 61 14.72 -5.86 11.23
CA VAL A 61 15.73 -4.83 11.00
C VAL A 61 15.34 -3.58 11.76
N ALA A 62 16.30 -2.98 12.48
CA ALA A 62 16.05 -1.72 13.17
C ALA A 62 15.86 -0.59 12.14
N PRO A 63 14.89 0.33 12.34
CA PRO A 63 14.73 1.48 11.47
C PRO A 63 15.99 2.36 11.44
N PRO A 64 16.31 3.03 10.32
CA PRO A 64 17.45 3.95 10.27
C PRO A 64 17.38 5.03 11.35
N ARG A 65 18.54 5.43 11.90
CA ARG A 65 18.62 6.39 13.03
C ARG A 65 17.95 7.75 12.77
N VAL A 66 17.82 8.16 11.50
CA VAL A 66 17.10 9.40 11.13
C VAL A 66 15.61 9.36 11.49
N LEU A 67 15.03 8.16 11.60
CA LEU A 67 13.64 7.95 12.00
C LEU A 67 13.47 7.99 13.53
N TRP A 68 14.58 7.94 14.28
CA TRP A 68 14.56 7.86 15.73
C TRP A 68 14.35 9.27 16.30
N ARG A 69 13.55 9.37 17.35
CA ARG A 69 13.45 10.58 18.16
C ARG A 69 13.76 10.21 19.60
N GLU A 70 14.48 11.11 20.28
CA GLU A 70 14.85 10.94 21.69
C GLU A 70 15.57 9.60 21.98
N GLY A 71 16.29 9.08 20.99
CA GLY A 71 17.03 7.81 21.10
C GLY A 71 16.18 6.53 21.01
N GLN A 72 14.88 6.62 20.76
CA GLN A 72 13.98 5.46 20.64
C GLN A 72 13.60 5.16 19.18
N PRO A 73 13.58 3.88 18.76
CA PRO A 73 13.10 3.51 17.44
C PRO A 73 11.55 3.59 17.36
N PRO A 74 10.99 4.09 16.25
CA PRO A 74 9.54 4.05 16.04
C PRO A 74 9.07 2.65 15.64
N ALA A 75 7.78 2.37 15.82
CA ALA A 75 7.12 1.27 15.14
C ALA A 75 6.92 1.64 13.66
N VAL A 76 7.43 0.83 12.75
CA VAL A 76 7.25 1.03 11.31
C VAL A 76 5.99 0.32 10.84
N ILE A 77 5.05 1.08 10.29
CA ILE A 77 3.81 0.57 9.74
C ILE A 77 3.84 0.83 8.24
N PRO A 78 4.01 -0.21 7.40
CA PRO A 78 3.98 -0.05 5.95
C PRO A 78 2.63 0.53 5.55
N GLU A 79 2.61 1.57 4.71
CA GLU A 79 1.35 1.98 4.12
C GLU A 79 1.02 0.96 3.03
N ARG A 80 -0.13 0.30 3.20
CA ARG A 80 -0.59 -0.62 2.19
C ARG A 80 -1.18 0.18 1.02
N PRO A 81 -0.82 -0.13 -0.24
CA PRO A 81 -1.41 0.52 -1.39
C PRO A 81 -2.94 0.41 -1.31
N ASN A 82 -3.65 1.50 -1.58
CA ASN A 82 -5.10 1.44 -1.70
C ASN A 82 -5.49 0.37 -2.74
N VAL A 83 -6.38 -0.57 -2.38
CA VAL A 83 -6.80 -1.69 -3.24
C VAL A 83 -7.32 -1.25 -4.61
N PHE A 84 -7.98 -0.09 -4.71
CA PHE A 84 -8.47 0.49 -5.97
C PHE A 84 -7.32 0.76 -6.94
N ARG A 85 -6.24 1.30 -6.39
CA ARG A 85 -5.04 1.67 -7.12
C ARG A 85 -4.15 0.49 -7.42
N LEU A 86 -4.03 -0.44 -6.48
CA LEU A 86 -3.34 -1.71 -6.68
C LEU A 86 -3.99 -2.47 -7.84
N TYR A 87 -5.32 -2.51 -7.88
CA TYR A 87 -6.07 -3.08 -8.99
C TYR A 87 -5.76 -2.36 -10.30
N GLU A 88 -5.90 -1.03 -10.34
CA GLU A 88 -5.77 -0.25 -11.57
C GLU A 88 -4.42 -0.46 -12.27
N GLN A 89 -3.33 -0.54 -11.49
CA GLN A 89 -1.97 -0.66 -12.03
C GLN A 89 -1.61 -2.05 -12.53
N ASN A 90 -2.20 -3.08 -11.92
CA ASN A 90 -1.75 -4.45 -12.10
C ASN A 90 -2.75 -5.31 -12.87
N VAL A 91 -4.03 -4.93 -12.85
CA VAL A 91 -5.13 -5.73 -13.38
C VAL A 91 -5.70 -5.10 -14.64
N GLY A 92 -6.16 -3.86 -14.56
CA GLY A 92 -6.80 -3.17 -15.66
C GLY A 92 -7.59 -1.93 -15.22
N PRO A 93 -8.33 -1.28 -16.13
CA PRO A 93 -9.00 -0.01 -15.84
C PRO A 93 -9.98 -0.13 -14.66
N LEU A 94 -9.96 0.86 -13.78
CA LEU A 94 -10.91 0.98 -12.68
C LEU A 94 -12.24 1.58 -13.18
N THR A 95 -13.05 0.75 -13.84
CA THR A 95 -14.40 1.15 -14.25
C THR A 95 -15.32 1.25 -13.02
N PRO A 96 -16.44 1.99 -13.10
CA PRO A 96 -17.40 2.08 -11.99
C PRO A 96 -17.84 0.71 -11.45
N LEU A 97 -18.12 -0.24 -12.36
CA LEU A 97 -18.51 -1.61 -11.97
C LEU A 97 -17.42 -2.34 -11.18
N ILE A 98 -16.15 -2.18 -11.56
CA ILE A 98 -15.03 -2.76 -10.81
C ILE A 98 -14.86 -2.06 -9.46
N ALA A 99 -15.07 -0.75 -9.41
CA ALA A 99 -15.02 -0.02 -8.14
C ALA A 99 -16.08 -0.55 -7.17
N ASP A 100 -17.32 -0.77 -7.62
CA ASP A 100 -18.38 -1.37 -6.82
C ASP A 100 -17.99 -2.77 -6.30
N HIS A 101 -17.41 -3.61 -7.16
CA HIS A 101 -16.93 -4.93 -6.75
C HIS A 101 -15.80 -4.87 -5.72
N LEU A 102 -14.88 -3.92 -5.84
CA LEU A 102 -13.80 -3.71 -4.86
C LEU A 102 -14.34 -3.21 -3.52
N VAL A 103 -15.37 -2.34 -3.52
CA VAL A 103 -16.08 -1.93 -2.29
C VAL A 103 -16.72 -3.15 -1.62
N GLN A 104 -17.47 -3.96 -2.36
CA GLN A 104 -18.09 -5.19 -1.84
C GLN A 104 -17.05 -6.15 -1.26
N ALA A 105 -15.90 -6.27 -1.93
CA ALA A 105 -14.81 -7.10 -1.44
C ALA A 105 -14.22 -6.58 -0.13
N LEU A 106 -14.04 -5.27 0.02
CA LEU A 106 -13.56 -4.63 1.26
C LEU A 106 -14.53 -4.83 2.44
N GLU A 107 -15.82 -4.95 2.18
CA GLU A 107 -16.84 -5.26 3.19
C GLU A 107 -16.82 -6.74 3.59
N THR A 108 -16.39 -7.62 2.68
CA THR A 108 -16.46 -9.08 2.84
C THR A 108 -15.16 -9.69 3.38
N TRP A 109 -14.01 -9.17 2.96
CA TRP A 109 -12.69 -9.74 3.25
C TRP A 109 -11.69 -8.72 3.79
N PRO A 110 -10.71 -9.15 4.60
CA PRO A 110 -9.63 -8.28 5.04
C PRO A 110 -8.85 -7.66 3.86
N VAL A 111 -8.40 -6.42 4.03
CA VAL A 111 -7.67 -5.67 2.98
C VAL A 111 -6.44 -6.42 2.47
N ASP A 112 -5.66 -7.04 3.36
CA ASP A 112 -4.49 -7.85 2.97
C ASP A 112 -4.86 -9.06 2.12
N TRP A 113 -6.05 -9.64 2.29
CA TRP A 113 -6.48 -10.73 1.42
C TRP A 113 -6.70 -10.22 0.00
N ILE A 114 -7.35 -9.06 -0.16
CA ILE A 114 -7.58 -8.48 -1.48
C ILE A 114 -6.25 -8.15 -2.16
N GLU A 115 -5.31 -7.57 -1.41
CA GLU A 115 -3.96 -7.28 -1.92
C GLU A 115 -3.22 -8.55 -2.36
N ASP A 116 -3.22 -9.58 -1.52
CA ASP A 116 -2.52 -10.83 -1.80
C ASP A 116 -3.16 -11.60 -2.97
N ALA A 117 -4.49 -11.49 -3.13
CA ALA A 117 -5.21 -12.07 -4.27
C ALA A 117 -4.91 -11.33 -5.58
N VAL A 118 -4.78 -10.00 -5.55
CA VAL A 118 -4.29 -9.23 -6.70
C VAL A 118 -2.87 -9.63 -7.06
N ALA A 119 -1.97 -9.74 -6.07
CA ALA A 119 -0.58 -10.15 -6.30
C ALA A 119 -0.50 -11.56 -6.93
N GLU A 120 -1.29 -12.51 -6.44
CA GLU A 120 -1.36 -13.86 -7.01
C GLU A 120 -1.89 -13.87 -8.44
N SER A 121 -2.96 -13.13 -8.70
CA SER A 121 -3.50 -12.92 -10.05
C SER A 121 -2.44 -12.40 -11.04
N VAL A 122 -1.59 -11.47 -10.59
CA VAL A 122 -0.48 -10.94 -11.41
C VAL A 122 0.61 -11.97 -11.63
N ALA A 123 1.02 -12.68 -10.58
CA ALA A 123 2.08 -13.70 -10.63
C ALA A 123 1.72 -14.84 -11.59
N TYR A 124 0.46 -15.29 -11.61
CA TYR A 124 -0.04 -16.28 -12.57
C TYR A 124 -0.41 -15.68 -13.95
N ASN A 125 -0.18 -14.38 -14.16
CA ASN A 125 -0.54 -13.65 -15.37
C ASN A 125 -2.04 -13.78 -15.74
N LYS A 126 -2.92 -13.87 -14.73
CA LYS A 126 -4.39 -13.98 -14.85
C LYS A 126 -5.09 -12.71 -14.35
N ARG A 127 -4.65 -11.56 -14.88
CA ARG A 127 -5.06 -10.19 -14.53
C ARG A 127 -6.55 -9.91 -14.80
N SER A 128 -7.44 -10.44 -13.96
CA SER A 128 -8.87 -10.22 -14.07
C SER A 128 -9.55 -10.24 -12.69
N TRP A 129 -10.52 -9.34 -12.48
CA TRP A 129 -11.32 -9.33 -11.25
C TRP A 129 -11.93 -10.69 -10.94
N ARG A 130 -12.47 -11.38 -11.95
CA ARG A 130 -13.07 -12.72 -11.78
C ARG A 130 -12.10 -13.74 -11.22
N TYR A 131 -10.81 -13.66 -11.58
CA TYR A 131 -9.80 -14.56 -11.05
C TYR A 131 -9.43 -14.21 -9.60
N ILE A 132 -9.28 -12.90 -9.31
CA ILE A 132 -9.06 -12.38 -7.95
C ILE A 132 -10.18 -12.82 -7.01
N GLN A 133 -11.44 -12.67 -7.43
CA GLN A 133 -12.59 -13.08 -6.65
C GLN A 133 -12.58 -14.58 -6.33
N ARG A 134 -12.23 -15.44 -7.30
CA ARG A 134 -12.09 -16.88 -7.06
C ARG A 134 -11.02 -17.24 -6.03
N ILE A 135 -9.90 -16.51 -6.02
CA ILE A 135 -8.85 -16.70 -5.02
C ILE A 135 -9.42 -16.39 -3.63
N LEU A 136 -10.12 -15.26 -3.48
CA LEU A 136 -10.74 -14.82 -2.23
C LEU A 136 -11.80 -15.82 -1.72
N GLU A 137 -12.68 -16.28 -2.60
CA GLU A 137 -13.69 -17.32 -2.29
C GLU A 137 -13.03 -18.65 -1.87
N GLY A 138 -11.94 -19.02 -2.55
CA GLY A 138 -11.13 -20.19 -2.20
C GLY A 138 -10.57 -20.09 -0.78
N TRP A 139 -9.95 -18.96 -0.43
CA TRP A 139 -9.41 -18.73 0.91
C TRP A 139 -10.48 -18.67 2.00
N GLN A 140 -11.65 -18.12 1.69
CA GLN A 140 -12.77 -18.08 2.62
C GLN A 140 -13.30 -19.50 2.94
N SER A 141 -13.34 -20.38 1.95
CA SER A 141 -13.90 -21.74 2.09
C SER A 141 -12.91 -22.75 2.67
N GLN A 142 -11.63 -22.66 2.31
CA GLN A 142 -10.62 -23.67 2.67
C GLN A 142 -9.71 -23.23 3.82
N GLY A 143 -9.86 -21.98 4.27
CA GLY A 143 -8.89 -21.34 5.15
C GLY A 143 -7.70 -20.81 4.33
N ARG A 144 -7.21 -19.64 4.71
CA ARG A 144 -6.01 -19.05 4.12
C ARG A 144 -4.80 -19.64 4.83
N GLU A 145 -3.94 -20.37 4.11
CA GLU A 145 -2.59 -20.62 4.62
C GLU A 145 -1.91 -19.26 4.81
N PRO A 146 -1.33 -18.97 6.00
CA PRO A 146 -0.54 -17.78 6.18
C PRO A 146 0.56 -17.82 5.11
N ARG A 147 0.45 -16.97 4.10
CA ARG A 147 1.63 -16.64 3.32
C ARG A 147 2.55 -15.98 4.33
N GLU A 148 3.61 -16.69 4.72
CA GLU A 148 4.83 -16.03 5.13
C GLU A 148 5.06 -14.98 4.05
N ARG A 149 4.82 -13.72 4.39
CA ARG A 149 5.11 -12.61 3.51
C ARG A 149 6.64 -12.56 3.47
N TYR A 150 7.21 -13.46 2.66
CA TYR A 150 8.61 -13.87 2.67
C TYR A 150 9.51 -12.64 2.69
N GLY A 151 10.52 -12.69 3.55
CA GLY A 151 11.82 -12.00 3.43
C GLY A 151 11.79 -10.50 3.47
#